data_AF-A0A0S9DNE1-F1
#
_entry.id   AF-A0A0S9DNE1-F1
#
_cell.length_a   1.000
_cell.length_b   1.000
_cell.length_c   1.000
_cell.angle_alpha   90.00
_cell.angle_beta   90.00
_cell.angle_gamma   90.00
#
_symmetry.space_group_name_H-M   'P 1'
#
loop_
_entity.id
_entity.type
_entity.pdbx_description
1 polymer ?
#
loop_
_entity_poly.entity_id
_entity_poly.type
_entity_poly.pdbx_seq_one_letter_code
_entity_poly.pdbx_strand_id
1 'polypeptide(L)'
;MSDMRDEMRELLASWRAVPAFLCDRHFTVVASNTAASAVSPAFVEGTNLARFAYLEPDVDRNHAMWPEASSQVAALLRESLDEHEADPSFHTIVGELSAHSRDFSVAWADDARTARTRGVIPFDETPVGSIVLAYQLLTVPGDDHDVLFVWHPVDDESREALRQLLALLEE
;
A
#
# COMPACT_ATOMS: atom_id res chain seq x y z
N MET A 1 24.77 -7.57 13.13
CA MET A 1 23.31 -7.45 13.27
C MET A 1 22.81 -7.15 11.88
N SER A 2 21.97 -8.01 11.32
CA SER A 2 21.35 -7.70 10.02
C SER A 2 20.49 -6.46 10.20
N ASP A 3 20.41 -5.63 9.17
CA ASP A 3 19.43 -4.54 9.12
C ASP A 3 18.03 -5.17 9.22
N MET A 4 17.13 -4.59 10.03
CA MET A 4 15.76 -5.07 10.18
C MET A 4 15.05 -5.16 8.83
N ARG A 5 15.32 -4.22 7.92
CA ARG A 5 14.74 -4.24 6.56
C ARG A 5 15.24 -5.42 5.73
N ASP A 6 16.49 -5.84 5.92
CA ASP A 6 17.02 -7.03 5.24
C ASP A 6 16.39 -8.31 5.79
N GLU A 7 16.22 -8.41 7.11
CA GLU A 7 15.50 -9.54 7.72
C GLU A 7 14.03 -9.60 7.25
N MET A 8 13.38 -8.44 7.12
CA MET A 8 12.02 -8.33 6.59
C MET A 8 11.94 -8.69 5.11
N ARG A 9 12.94 -8.34 4.27
CA ARG A 9 13.01 -8.79 2.87
C ARG A 9 13.08 -10.30 2.78
N GLU A 10 13.94 -10.93 3.58
CA GLU A 10 14.06 -12.39 3.62
C GLU A 10 12.74 -13.05 4.07
N LEU A 11 12.09 -12.50 5.09
CA LEU A 11 10.78 -12.97 5.57
C LEU A 11 9.70 -12.85 4.47
N LEU A 12 9.59 -11.69 3.82
CA LEU A 12 8.64 -11.45 2.74
C LEU A 12 8.86 -12.39 1.55
N ALA A 13 10.12 -12.66 1.20
CA ALA A 13 10.47 -13.60 0.13
C ALA A 13 10.03 -15.04 0.44
N SER A 14 9.91 -15.41 1.72
CA SER A 14 9.38 -16.72 2.13
C SER A 14 7.87 -16.86 1.93
N TRP A 15 7.13 -15.76 1.87
CA TRP A 15 5.67 -15.74 1.74
C TRP A 15 5.24 -15.73 0.27
N ARG A 16 5.19 -16.91 -0.35
CA ARG A 16 4.87 -17.04 -1.77
C ARG A 16 3.39 -16.85 -2.12
N ALA A 17 2.49 -17.18 -1.19
CA ALA A 17 1.04 -17.20 -1.42
C ALA A 17 0.28 -16.07 -0.70
N VAL A 18 1.01 -15.20 0.02
CA VAL A 18 0.42 -14.11 0.82
C VAL A 18 1.02 -12.80 0.31
N PRO A 19 0.27 -11.98 -0.44
CA PRO A 19 0.75 -10.69 -0.89
C PRO A 19 1.10 -9.83 0.33
N ALA A 20 2.34 -9.37 0.41
CA ALA A 20 2.81 -8.52 1.49
C ALA A 20 3.96 -7.62 1.07
N PHE A 21 4.00 -6.43 1.66
CA PHE A 21 5.06 -5.46 1.45
C PHE A 21 5.26 -4.58 2.68
N LEU A 22 6.45 -4.01 2.79
CA LEU A 22 6.86 -3.10 3.85
C LEU A 22 6.92 -1.67 3.31
N CYS A 23 6.33 -0.72 4.03
CA CYS A 23 6.44 0.70 3.75
C CYS A 23 7.22 1.42 4.83
N ASP A 24 7.99 2.44 4.43
CA ASP A 24 8.55 3.41 5.38
C ASP A 24 7.50 4.42 5.87
N ARG A 25 7.91 5.28 6.81
CA ARG A 25 7.07 6.37 7.35
C ARG A 25 6.57 7.38 6.29
N HIS A 26 7.19 7.44 5.12
CA HIS A 26 6.75 8.29 4.01
C HIS A 26 5.84 7.55 3.02
N PHE A 27 5.46 6.30 3.34
CA PHE A 27 4.67 5.40 2.52
C PHE A 27 5.30 5.03 1.19
N THR A 28 6.65 4.97 1.17
CA THR A 28 7.40 4.34 0.09
C THR A 28 7.57 2.86 0.40
N VAL A 29 7.27 1.99 -0.57
CA VAL A 29 7.51 0.55 -0.45
C VAL A 29 9.01 0.30 -0.42
N VAL A 30 9.53 -0.19 0.70
CA VAL A 30 10.97 -0.46 0.91
C VAL A 30 11.33 -1.94 0.78
N ALA A 31 10.33 -2.82 0.78
CA ALA A 31 10.46 -4.24 0.48
C ALA A 31 9.11 -4.79 0.03
N SER A 32 9.09 -5.70 -0.93
CA SER A 32 7.84 -6.31 -1.42
C SER A 32 8.09 -7.73 -1.87
N ASN A 33 7.10 -8.60 -1.70
CA ASN A 33 7.16 -9.94 -2.27
C ASN A 33 6.53 -9.98 -3.67
N THR A 34 6.88 -11.05 -4.40
CA THR A 34 6.40 -11.29 -5.76
C THR A 34 4.87 -11.36 -5.84
N ALA A 35 4.21 -11.89 -4.81
CA ALA A 35 2.75 -11.97 -4.73
C ALA A 35 2.09 -10.58 -4.65
N ALA A 36 2.64 -9.63 -3.87
CA ALA A 36 2.15 -8.26 -3.80
C ALA A 36 2.33 -7.52 -5.12
N SER A 37 3.51 -7.62 -5.71
CA SER A 37 3.81 -6.96 -6.98
C SER A 37 2.92 -7.46 -8.13
N ALA A 38 2.47 -8.72 -8.08
CA ALA A 38 1.51 -9.28 -9.05
C ALA A 38 0.07 -8.76 -8.86
N VAL A 39 -0.32 -8.43 -7.64
CA VAL A 39 -1.66 -7.88 -7.33
C VAL A 39 -1.78 -6.44 -7.81
N SER A 40 -0.76 -5.62 -7.61
CA SER A 40 -0.80 -4.21 -8.01
C SER A 40 0.61 -3.62 -8.22
N PRO A 41 0.81 -2.78 -9.25
CA PRO A 41 2.04 -2.01 -9.41
C PRO A 41 2.30 -1.01 -8.27
N ALA A 42 1.25 -0.65 -7.51
CA ALA A 42 1.38 0.15 -6.29
C ALA A 42 2.30 -0.52 -5.25
N PHE A 43 2.40 -1.85 -5.26
CA PHE A 43 3.08 -2.62 -4.23
C PHE A 43 4.52 -2.99 -4.60
N VAL A 44 5.05 -2.42 -5.67
CA VAL A 44 6.44 -2.67 -6.10
C VAL A 44 7.41 -1.84 -5.26
N GLU A 45 8.57 -2.40 -4.92
CA GLU A 45 9.63 -1.69 -4.19
C GLU A 45 10.04 -0.40 -4.92
N GLY A 46 10.15 0.69 -4.17
CA GLY A 46 10.39 2.04 -4.68
C GLY A 46 9.12 2.85 -4.99
N THR A 47 7.96 2.21 -5.12
CA THR A 47 6.70 2.92 -5.33
C THR A 47 6.27 3.65 -4.05
N ASN A 48 5.89 4.91 -4.19
CA ASN A 48 5.26 5.64 -3.09
C ASN A 48 3.73 5.56 -3.22
N LEU A 49 3.06 5.01 -2.21
CA LEU A 49 1.62 4.73 -2.27
C LEU A 49 0.78 6.00 -2.43
N ALA A 50 1.18 7.11 -1.82
CA ALA A 50 0.44 8.37 -1.93
C ALA A 50 0.59 8.99 -3.33
N ARG A 51 1.81 8.96 -3.90
CA ARG A 51 2.01 9.36 -5.30
C ARG A 51 1.24 8.47 -6.25
N PHE A 52 1.28 7.15 -6.04
CA PHE A 52 0.55 6.21 -6.87
C PHE A 52 -0.96 6.48 -6.83
N ALA A 53 -1.55 6.62 -5.65
CA ALA A 53 -2.99 6.82 -5.50
C ALA A 53 -3.49 8.14 -6.12
N TYR A 54 -2.69 9.21 -6.07
CA TYR A 54 -3.15 10.56 -6.41
C TYR A 54 -2.57 11.13 -7.70
N LEU A 55 -1.38 10.71 -8.14
CA LEU A 55 -0.66 11.30 -9.28
C LEU A 55 -0.47 10.35 -10.46
N GLU A 56 -0.49 9.03 -10.26
CA GLU A 56 -0.27 8.07 -11.35
C GLU A 56 -1.36 8.22 -12.44
N PRO A 57 -0.99 8.47 -13.71
CA PRO A 57 -1.97 8.67 -14.78
C PRO A 57 -2.87 7.45 -15.03
N ASP A 58 -2.32 6.24 -14.87
CA ASP A 58 -3.02 5.00 -15.20
C ASP A 58 -4.00 4.53 -14.11
N VAL A 59 -4.06 5.23 -12.96
CA VAL A 59 -5.05 4.94 -11.92
C VAL A 59 -6.43 5.47 -12.30
N ASP A 60 -7.42 4.59 -12.44
CA ASP A 60 -8.83 4.97 -12.63
C ASP A 60 -9.42 5.56 -11.35
N ARG A 61 -9.44 6.89 -11.28
CA ARG A 61 -10.01 7.65 -10.16
C ARG A 61 -11.55 7.66 -10.14
N ASN A 62 -12.20 7.18 -11.20
CA ASN A 62 -13.65 7.00 -11.23
C ASN A 62 -14.08 5.64 -10.67
N HIS A 63 -13.14 4.75 -10.39
CA HIS A 63 -13.43 3.46 -9.80
C HIS A 63 -14.11 3.63 -8.43
N ALA A 64 -15.18 2.87 -8.18
CA ALA A 64 -16.04 3.07 -7.00
C ALA A 64 -15.29 3.00 -5.66
N MET A 65 -14.23 2.22 -5.60
CA MET A 65 -13.42 2.03 -4.40
C MET A 65 -12.21 2.96 -4.31
N TRP A 66 -11.88 3.68 -5.39
CA TRP A 66 -10.75 4.61 -5.37
C TRP A 66 -10.87 5.68 -4.27
N PRO A 67 -12.03 6.34 -4.05
CA PRO A 67 -12.16 7.35 -2.99
C PRO A 67 -11.84 6.80 -1.59
N GLU A 68 -12.21 5.54 -1.33
CA GLU A 68 -11.96 4.89 -0.05
C GLU A 68 -10.48 4.53 0.13
N ALA A 69 -9.87 3.94 -0.90
CA ALA A 69 -8.46 3.56 -0.90
C ALA A 69 -7.53 4.79 -0.83
N SER A 70 -7.78 5.83 -1.63
CA SER A 70 -6.97 7.04 -1.64
C SER A 70 -7.09 7.80 -0.32
N SER A 71 -8.30 7.95 0.22
CA SER A 71 -8.51 8.58 1.53
C SER A 71 -7.83 7.81 2.67
N GLN A 72 -7.78 6.48 2.59
CA GLN A 72 -7.03 5.66 3.56
C GLN A 72 -5.52 5.97 3.48
N VAL A 73 -4.95 6.11 2.28
CA VAL A 73 -3.53 6.46 2.11
C VAL A 73 -3.24 7.87 2.64
N ALA A 74 -4.11 8.85 2.39
CA ALA A 74 -3.95 10.19 2.96
C ALA A 74 -4.02 10.20 4.50
N ALA A 75 -4.95 9.45 5.08
CA ALA A 75 -5.07 9.31 6.53
C ALA A 75 -3.84 8.64 7.15
N LEU A 76 -3.33 7.58 6.53
CA LEU A 76 -2.11 6.88 6.94
C LEU A 76 -0.88 7.80 6.90
N LEU A 77 -0.71 8.58 5.82
CA LEU A 77 0.39 9.53 5.70
C LEU A 77 0.30 10.63 6.78
N ARG A 78 -0.92 11.08 7.11
CA ARG A 78 -1.13 12.07 8.18
C ARG A 78 -0.78 11.50 9.54
N GLU A 79 -1.28 10.31 9.88
CA GLU A 79 -0.96 9.68 11.15
C GLU A 79 0.55 9.47 11.31
N SER A 80 1.24 9.05 10.25
CA SER A 80 2.70 8.97 10.30
C SER A 80 3.35 10.34 10.49
N LEU A 81 2.85 11.40 9.87
CA LEU A 81 3.35 12.76 10.14
C LEU A 81 3.07 13.22 11.59
N ASP A 82 1.96 12.81 12.20
CA ASP A 82 1.62 13.17 13.58
C ASP A 82 2.47 12.41 14.61
N GLU A 83 2.89 11.18 14.27
CA GLU A 83 3.74 10.33 15.11
C GLU A 83 5.23 10.71 15.04
N HIS A 84 5.67 11.44 14.00
CA HIS A 84 7.07 11.76 13.73
C HIS A 84 7.31 13.26 13.57
N GLU A 85 8.56 13.72 13.75
CA GLU A 85 8.90 15.09 13.39
C GLU A 85 8.90 15.25 11.86
N ALA A 86 8.24 16.30 11.36
CA ALA A 86 8.20 16.60 9.94
C ALA A 86 9.63 16.83 9.39
N ASP A 87 10.04 15.98 8.46
CA ASP A 87 11.32 16.07 7.77
C ASP A 87 11.15 16.62 6.34
N PRO A 88 12.25 16.95 5.62
CA PRO A 88 12.15 17.46 4.25
C PRO A 88 11.40 16.52 3.30
N SER A 89 11.40 15.21 3.53
CA SER A 89 10.71 14.23 2.70
C SER A 89 9.20 14.33 2.87
N PHE A 90 8.70 14.49 4.10
CA PHE A 90 7.28 14.78 4.36
C PHE A 90 6.83 16.08 3.70
N HIS A 91 7.60 17.17 3.84
CA HIS A 91 7.27 18.42 3.18
C HIS A 91 7.25 18.30 1.66
N THR A 92 8.19 17.55 1.09
CA THR A 92 8.26 17.31 -0.36
C THR A 92 7.02 16.59 -0.85
N ILE A 93 6.66 15.46 -0.22
CA ILE A 93 5.54 14.66 -0.69
C ILE A 93 4.19 15.35 -0.48
N VAL A 94 3.94 15.95 0.69
CA VAL A 94 2.68 16.67 0.95
C VAL A 94 2.57 17.87 0.03
N GLY A 95 3.64 18.65 -0.14
CA GLY A 95 3.65 19.81 -1.03
C GLY A 95 3.39 19.45 -2.49
N GLU A 96 4.04 18.39 -3.00
CA GLU A 96 3.83 17.86 -4.34
C GLU A 96 2.37 17.41 -4.55
N LEU A 97 1.86 16.57 -3.65
CA LEU A 97 0.50 16.04 -3.74
C LEU A 97 -0.55 17.16 -3.64
N SER A 98 -0.36 18.13 -2.74
CA SER A 98 -1.26 19.29 -2.62
C SER A 98 -1.23 20.19 -3.86
N ALA A 99 -0.07 20.35 -4.50
CA ALA A 99 0.05 21.18 -5.71
C ALA A 99 -0.57 20.52 -6.95
N HIS A 100 -0.53 19.18 -7.03
CA HIS A 100 -0.89 18.45 -8.23
C HIS A 100 -2.19 17.64 -8.14
N SER A 101 -2.77 17.48 -6.94
CA SER A 101 -4.03 16.75 -6.74
C SER A 101 -5.00 17.52 -5.84
N ARG A 102 -6.12 17.94 -6.45
CA ARG A 102 -7.24 18.54 -5.71
C ARG A 102 -7.86 17.52 -4.76
N ASP A 103 -7.98 16.27 -5.19
CA ASP A 103 -8.57 15.21 -4.36
C ASP A 103 -7.70 14.89 -3.15
N PHE A 104 -6.37 14.88 -3.30
CA PHE A 104 -5.46 14.80 -2.16
C PHE A 104 -5.66 15.99 -1.23
N SER A 105 -5.71 17.21 -1.75
CA SER A 105 -5.87 18.41 -0.91
C SER A 105 -7.15 18.37 -0.08
N VAL A 106 -8.25 17.84 -0.64
CA VAL A 106 -9.52 17.65 0.08
C VAL A 106 -9.38 16.56 1.15
N ALA A 107 -8.86 15.39 0.79
CA ALA A 107 -8.65 14.29 1.75
C ALA A 107 -7.65 14.66 2.86
N TRP A 108 -6.61 15.44 2.53
CA TRP A 108 -5.59 15.91 3.47
C TRP A 108 -6.12 16.95 4.46
N ALA A 109 -7.11 17.76 4.06
CA ALA A 109 -7.76 18.72 4.96
C ALA A 109 -8.82 18.07 5.89
N ASP A 110 -9.27 16.85 5.60
CA ASP A 110 -10.21 16.08 6.44
C ASP A 110 -9.46 15.38 7.59
N ASP A 111 -9.30 16.10 8.70
CA ASP A 111 -8.61 15.62 9.93
C ASP A 111 -9.47 14.66 10.78
N ALA A 112 -10.78 14.59 10.53
CA ALA A 112 -11.68 13.69 11.24
C ALA A 112 -11.51 12.23 10.83
N ARG A 113 -10.78 11.96 9.74
CA ARG A 113 -10.56 10.62 9.19
C ARG A 113 -9.30 9.99 9.77
N THR A 114 -9.52 9.01 10.63
CA THR A 114 -8.49 8.09 11.14
C THR A 114 -8.22 6.98 10.13
N ALA A 115 -6.96 6.61 9.98
CA ALA A 115 -6.56 5.45 9.20
C ALA A 115 -7.08 4.17 9.85
N ARG A 116 -7.48 3.23 9.00
CA ARG A 116 -7.84 1.89 9.44
C ARG A 116 -6.62 0.99 9.37
N THR A 117 -6.43 0.19 10.41
CA THR A 117 -5.40 -0.86 10.42
C THR A 117 -5.82 -2.12 9.67
N ARG A 118 -7.07 -2.17 9.19
CA ARG A 118 -7.62 -3.26 8.37
C ARG A 118 -8.74 -2.75 7.47
N GLY A 119 -8.96 -3.42 6.36
CA GLY A 119 -10.05 -3.12 5.44
C GLY A 119 -10.13 -4.13 4.31
N VAL A 120 -11.03 -3.91 3.36
CA VAL A 120 -11.23 -4.76 2.18
C VAL A 120 -11.16 -3.88 0.94
N ILE A 121 -10.38 -4.30 -0.06
CA ILE A 121 -10.18 -3.59 -1.32
C ILE A 121 -10.33 -4.60 -2.47
N PRO A 122 -11.21 -4.33 -3.46
CA PRO A 122 -11.20 -5.06 -4.72
C PRO A 122 -10.07 -4.55 -5.62
N PHE A 123 -9.40 -5.50 -6.28
CA PHE A 123 -8.38 -5.26 -7.29
C PHE A 123 -8.92 -5.76 -8.62
N ASP A 124 -9.44 -4.85 -9.43
CA ASP A 124 -10.18 -5.20 -10.65
C ASP A 124 -9.31 -5.30 -11.92
N GLU A 125 -8.07 -4.81 -11.85
CA GLU A 125 -7.16 -4.72 -13.00
C GLU A 125 -6.10 -5.84 -13.04
N THR A 126 -6.36 -6.98 -12.37
CA THR A 126 -5.40 -8.09 -12.41
C THR A 126 -5.53 -8.90 -13.71
N PRO A 127 -4.46 -9.59 -14.15
CA PRO A 127 -4.52 -10.48 -15.33
C PRO A 127 -5.59 -11.57 -15.29
N VAL A 128 -6.10 -11.92 -14.10
CA VAL A 128 -7.13 -12.94 -13.89
C VAL A 128 -8.51 -12.37 -13.54
N GLY A 129 -8.68 -11.05 -13.66
CA GLY A 129 -9.91 -10.33 -13.33
C GLY A 129 -9.93 -9.78 -11.90
N SER A 130 -11.11 -9.67 -11.30
CA SER A 130 -11.27 -9.07 -9.97
C SER A 130 -10.82 -10.02 -8.85
N ILE A 131 -10.04 -9.48 -7.90
CA ILE A 131 -9.65 -10.18 -6.67
C ILE A 131 -9.98 -9.28 -5.49
N VAL A 132 -10.79 -9.77 -4.55
CA VAL A 132 -11.15 -9.00 -3.35
C VAL A 132 -10.27 -9.43 -2.18
N LEU A 133 -9.44 -8.52 -1.69
CA LEU A 133 -8.49 -8.80 -0.61
C LEU A 133 -8.80 -7.94 0.61
N ALA A 134 -8.75 -8.58 1.79
CA ALA A 134 -8.63 -7.87 3.04
C ALA A 134 -7.16 -7.59 3.33
N TYR A 135 -6.88 -6.44 3.94
CA TYR A 135 -5.54 -6.10 4.44
C TYR A 135 -5.51 -6.00 5.96
N GLN A 136 -4.33 -6.23 6.51
CA GLN A 136 -3.95 -5.93 7.87
C GLN A 136 -2.64 -5.14 7.86
N LEU A 137 -2.59 -4.05 8.61
CA LEU A 137 -1.39 -3.25 8.87
C LEU A 137 -0.78 -3.67 10.20
N LEU A 138 0.54 -3.89 10.19
CA LEU A 138 1.32 -4.31 11.34
C LEU A 138 2.57 -3.43 11.44
N THR A 139 2.70 -2.65 12.50
CA THR A 139 3.90 -1.86 12.76
C THR A 139 5.07 -2.78 13.07
N VAL A 140 6.20 -2.60 12.37
CA VAL A 140 7.43 -3.34 12.64
C VAL A 140 8.20 -2.62 13.75
N PRO A 141 8.60 -3.32 14.82
CA PRO A 141 9.41 -2.72 15.88
C PRO A 141 10.77 -2.23 15.34
N GLY A 142 11.14 -1.00 15.65
CA GLY A 142 12.42 -0.40 15.25
C GLY A 142 12.33 1.12 15.18
N ASP A 143 13.47 1.75 14.87
CA ASP A 143 13.58 3.22 14.76
C ASP A 143 13.12 3.75 13.39
N ASP A 144 12.93 2.86 12.40
CA ASP A 144 12.53 3.24 11.04
C ASP A 144 11.02 3.47 10.90
N HIS A 145 10.23 2.98 11.86
CA HIS A 145 8.76 3.07 11.90
C HIS A 145 8.08 2.49 10.66
N ASP A 146 8.64 1.40 10.15
CA ASP A 146 8.10 0.71 8.99
C ASP A 146 6.76 0.02 9.31
N VAL A 147 5.88 -0.02 8.32
CA VAL A 147 4.56 -0.66 8.41
C VAL A 147 4.47 -1.80 7.40
N LEU A 148 4.18 -3.00 7.89
CA LEU A 148 3.94 -4.18 7.08
C LEU A 148 2.47 -4.25 6.67
N PHE A 149 2.23 -4.30 5.36
CA PHE A 149 0.93 -4.56 4.76
C PHE A 149 0.84 -6.05 4.42
N VAL A 150 -0.17 -6.73 4.94
CA VAL A 150 -0.45 -8.14 4.65
C VAL A 150 -1.84 -8.27 4.08
N TRP A 151 -1.96 -8.94 2.93
CA TRP A 151 -3.23 -9.13 2.23
C TRP A 151 -3.66 -10.59 2.24
N HIS A 152 -4.96 -10.83 2.35
CA HIS A 152 -5.53 -12.16 2.24
C HIS A 152 -6.90 -12.12 1.55
N PRO A 153 -7.27 -13.18 0.81
CA PRO A 153 -8.57 -13.25 0.15
C PRO A 153 -9.72 -13.26 1.16
N VAL A 154 -10.81 -12.59 0.82
CA VAL A 154 -12.00 -12.49 1.69
C VAL A 154 -12.89 -13.72 1.64
N ASP A 155 -12.82 -14.47 0.55
CA ASP A 155 -13.63 -15.66 0.27
C ASP A 155 -12.87 -16.69 -0.59
N ASP A 156 -13.55 -17.78 -0.93
CA ASP A 156 -12.97 -18.88 -1.73
C ASP A 156 -12.76 -18.48 -3.19
N GLU A 157 -13.60 -17.62 -3.75
CA GLU A 157 -13.49 -17.11 -5.12
C GLU A 157 -12.23 -16.24 -5.28
N SER A 158 -12.05 -15.27 -4.38
CA SER A 158 -10.85 -14.43 -4.35
C SER A 158 -9.59 -15.24 -4.05
N ARG A 159 -9.69 -16.31 -3.25
CA ARG A 159 -8.55 -17.20 -2.99
C ARG A 159 -8.13 -17.97 -4.23
N GLU A 160 -9.10 -18.47 -5.00
CA GLU A 160 -8.84 -19.16 -6.24
C GLU A 160 -8.30 -18.20 -7.31
N ALA A 161 -8.84 -16.99 -7.42
CA ALA A 161 -8.32 -15.97 -8.33
C ALA A 161 -6.87 -15.59 -7.98
N LEU A 162 -6.56 -15.35 -6.69
CA LEU A 162 -5.18 -15.11 -6.25
C LEU A 162 -4.27 -16.30 -6.59
N ARG A 163 -4.72 -17.54 -6.39
CA ARG A 163 -3.95 -18.73 -6.77
C ARG A 163 -3.67 -18.78 -8.27
N GLN A 164 -4.65 -18.43 -9.10
CA GLN A 164 -4.49 -18.37 -10.56
C GLN A 164 -3.50 -17.28 -10.96
N LEU A 165 -3.59 -16.09 -10.35
CA LEU A 165 -2.65 -14.99 -10.58
C LEU A 165 -1.22 -15.41 -10.28
N LEU A 166 -1.00 -16.09 -9.15
CA LEU A 166 0.34 -16.54 -8.75
C LEU A 166 0.88 -17.64 -9.66
N ALA A 167 0.03 -18.50 -10.20
CA ALA A 167 0.44 -19.52 -11.16
C ALA A 167 1.01 -18.91 -12.45
N LEU A 168 0.53 -17.73 -12.88
CA LEU A 168 1.07 -17.02 -14.05
C LEU A 168 2.51 -16.52 -13.85
N LEU A 169 3.01 -16.50 -12.61
CA LEU A 169 4.37 -16.06 -12.29
C LEU A 169 5.39 -17.21 -12.34
N GLU A 170 4.91 -18.46 -12.38
CA GLU A 170 5.74 -19.67 -12.43
C GLU A 170 5.99 -20.16 -13.88
N GLU A 171 5.31 -19.55 -14.86
CA GLU A 171 5.44 -19.81 -16.31
C GLU A 171 6.48 -18.91 -16.98
#